data_AF-A0A183NKS5-F1
#
_entry.id   AF-A0A183NKS5-F1
#
_cell.length_a   1.000
_cell.length_b   1.000
_cell.length_c   1.000
_cell.angle_alpha   90.00
_cell.angle_beta   90.00
_cell.angle_gamma   90.00
#
_symmetry.space_group_name_H-M   'P 1'
#
loop_
_entity.id
_entity.type
_entity.pdbx_description
1 polymer ?
#
loop_
_entity_poly.entity_id
_entity_poly.type
_entity_poly.pdbx_seq_one_letter_code
_entity_poly.pdbx_strand_id
1 'polypeptide(L)'
;MSILSSRKHTCINPEISSSPNVTDSCHNLLLSGVCAYDLPRKKSDLSRAVDKLDRSGPWDIEDLVQALIPIPSCPYFCSRSLARSADIIFCPYDYLLDPLNRSAVCYHLTICLLCFLKTSLEVTDHVIILDEAHNIEDASREAASFTITEHQLKSARDDLEGLSKFCLSMEMVLNKKDFQKDCYNCFFV
;
A
#
# COMPACT_ATOMS: atom_id res chain seq x y z
N MET A 1 10.96 11.02 -13.82
CA MET A 1 10.40 9.65 -13.97
C MET A 1 9.99 9.10 -12.61
N SER A 2 9.28 7.97 -12.53
CA SER A 2 9.02 7.30 -11.24
C SER A 2 9.00 5.78 -11.35
N ILE A 3 9.38 5.09 -10.28
CA ILE A 3 9.34 3.63 -10.17
C ILE A 3 8.51 3.25 -8.94
N LEU A 4 7.42 2.53 -9.16
CA LEU A 4 6.56 2.02 -8.09
C LEU A 4 7.10 0.66 -7.61
N SER A 5 7.17 0.50 -6.29
CA SER A 5 7.66 -0.74 -5.68
C SER A 5 7.01 -0.98 -4.31
N SER A 6 7.13 -2.22 -3.83
CA SER A 6 6.58 -2.63 -2.54
C SER A 6 7.34 -1.97 -1.36
N ARG A 7 6.70 -1.97 -0.19
CA ARG A 7 7.33 -1.49 1.05
C ARG A 7 8.61 -2.25 1.39
N LYS A 8 8.70 -3.54 1.01
CA LYS A 8 9.87 -4.39 1.27
C LYS A 8 11.16 -3.85 0.63
N HIS A 9 11.05 -3.25 -0.56
CA HIS A 9 12.20 -2.70 -1.30
C HIS A 9 12.47 -1.23 -1.01
N THR A 10 11.56 -0.53 -0.34
CA THR A 10 11.60 0.93 -0.19
C THR A 10 11.62 1.41 1.26
N CYS A 11 11.43 0.52 2.24
CA CYS A 11 11.42 0.89 3.65
C CYS A 11 12.84 1.15 4.18
N ILE A 12 13.06 2.35 4.70
CA ILE A 12 14.31 2.76 5.36
C ILE A 12 14.22 2.77 6.90
N ASN A 13 13.05 2.44 7.47
CA ASN A 13 12.92 2.31 8.91
C ASN A 13 13.53 0.97 9.35
N PRO A 14 14.63 0.95 10.14
CA PRO A 14 15.34 -0.28 10.51
C PRO A 14 14.48 -1.26 11.33
N GLU A 15 13.52 -0.76 12.10
CA GLU A 15 12.62 -1.60 12.90
C GLU A 15 11.59 -2.33 12.03
N ILE A 16 11.15 -1.70 10.93
CA ILE A 16 10.15 -2.28 10.03
C ILE A 16 10.81 -3.09 8.91
N SER A 17 11.93 -2.63 8.36
CA SER A 17 12.61 -3.29 7.24
C SER A 17 13.18 -4.66 7.60
N SER A 18 13.49 -4.87 8.89
CA SER A 18 13.95 -6.15 9.43
C SER A 18 12.82 -7.12 9.76
N SER A 19 11.57 -6.68 9.72
CA SER A 19 10.42 -7.52 10.08
C SER A 19 10.08 -8.52 8.97
N PRO A 20 9.53 -9.70 9.31
CA PRO A 20 9.16 -10.71 8.32
C PRO A 20 8.02 -10.24 7.40
N ASN A 21 7.12 -9.40 7.92
CA ASN A 21 6.07 -8.77 7.16
C ASN A 21 6.14 -7.24 7.31
N VAL A 22 6.94 -6.64 6.43
CA VAL A 22 7.17 -5.18 6.35
C VAL A 22 5.86 -4.43 6.13
N THR A 23 4.93 -4.99 5.33
CA THR A 23 3.65 -4.34 5.01
C THR A 23 2.77 -4.22 6.25
N ASP A 24 2.55 -5.33 6.96
CA ASP A 24 1.72 -5.35 8.17
C ASP A 24 2.37 -4.54 9.29
N SER A 25 3.69 -4.64 9.45
CA SER A 25 4.43 -3.89 10.46
C SER A 25 4.35 -2.38 10.20
N CYS A 26 4.46 -1.97 8.94
CA CYS A 26 4.28 -0.58 8.53
C CYS A 26 2.84 -0.11 8.79
N HIS A 27 1.85 -0.94 8.47
CA HIS A 27 0.44 -0.62 8.69
C HIS A 27 0.13 -0.45 10.19
N ASN A 28 0.59 -1.38 11.03
CA ASN A 28 0.43 -1.31 12.48
C ASN A 28 1.13 -0.07 13.08
N LEU A 29 2.32 0.29 12.59
CA LEU A 29 2.99 1.51 13.01
C LEU A 29 2.14 2.74 12.70
N LEU A 30 1.58 2.83 11.49
CA LEU A 30 0.72 3.94 11.06
C LEU A 30 -0.63 4.00 11.78
N LEU A 31 -1.14 2.86 12.28
CA LEU A 31 -2.33 2.84 13.14
C LEU A 31 -2.01 3.32 14.56
N SER A 32 -0.84 2.95 15.10
CA SER A 32 -0.43 3.29 16.46
C SER A 32 0.18 4.68 16.62
N GLY A 33 0.57 5.33 15.51
CA GLY A 33 1.24 6.62 15.51
C GLY A 33 1.74 7.03 14.12
N VAL A 34 2.81 7.83 14.08
CA VAL A 34 3.40 8.32 12.82
C VAL A 34 4.81 7.75 12.66
N CYS A 35 5.12 7.26 11.46
CA CYS A 35 6.48 6.85 11.14
C CYS A 35 7.40 8.07 11.06
N ALA A 36 8.59 8.00 11.67
CA ALA A 36 9.56 9.10 11.68
C ALA A 36 9.97 9.57 10.27
N TYR A 37 9.86 8.68 9.28
CA TYR A 37 10.18 8.92 7.87
C TYR A 37 8.95 9.33 7.04
N ASP A 38 7.74 9.27 7.58
CA ASP A 38 6.51 9.68 6.90
C ASP A 38 6.13 11.15 7.19
N LEU A 39 6.90 11.83 8.03
CA LEU A 39 6.62 13.21 8.41
C LEU A 39 6.87 14.19 7.25
N PRO A 40 5.99 15.16 7.02
CA PRO A 40 6.19 16.22 6.04
C PRO A 40 7.29 17.18 6.53
N ARG A 41 8.55 16.86 6.27
CA ARG A 41 9.66 17.82 6.40
C ARG A 41 9.82 18.61 5.12
N LYS A 42 10.56 19.73 5.21
CA LYS A 42 10.65 20.79 4.19
C LYS A 42 10.65 20.21 2.77
N LYS A 43 9.55 20.45 2.04
CA LYS A 43 9.37 19.98 0.65
C LYS A 43 10.57 20.35 -0.25
N SER A 44 11.28 21.43 0.09
CA SER A 44 12.50 21.87 -0.58
C SER A 44 13.64 20.84 -0.54
N ASP A 45 13.83 20.14 0.58
CA ASP A 45 14.93 19.19 0.75
C ASP A 45 14.67 17.94 -0.10
N LEU A 46 13.42 17.48 -0.11
CA LEU A 46 12.96 16.38 -0.94
C LEU A 46 13.08 16.73 -2.44
N SER A 47 12.55 17.89 -2.85
CA SER A 47 12.66 18.36 -4.24
C SER A 47 14.12 18.40 -4.69
N ARG A 48 15.02 18.97 -3.88
CA ARG A 48 16.44 19.07 -4.23
C ARG A 48 17.11 17.71 -4.38
N ALA A 49 16.72 16.73 -3.56
CA ALA A 49 17.25 15.37 -3.64
C ALA A 49 16.83 14.68 -4.93
N VAL A 50 15.54 14.76 -5.28
CA VAL A 50 14.98 14.22 -6.52
C VAL A 50 15.57 14.94 -7.73
N ASP A 51 15.67 16.28 -7.71
CA ASP A 51 16.26 17.07 -8.80
C ASP A 51 17.73 16.70 -9.03
N LYS A 52 18.48 16.43 -7.95
CA LYS A 52 19.87 15.97 -8.04
C LYS A 52 19.94 14.56 -8.63
N LEU A 53 19.04 13.68 -8.22
CA LEU A 53 18.94 12.32 -8.72
C LEU A 53 18.64 12.32 -10.24
N ASP A 54 17.62 13.06 -10.67
CA ASP A 54 17.26 13.21 -12.09
C ASP A 54 18.39 13.80 -12.94
N ARG A 55 19.17 14.76 -12.40
CA ARG A 55 20.34 15.33 -13.09
C ARG A 55 21.52 14.36 -13.21
N SER A 56 21.57 13.33 -12.38
CA SER A 56 22.66 12.35 -12.36
C SER A 56 22.46 11.25 -13.43
N GLY A 57 21.29 11.20 -14.07
CA GLY A 57 20.95 10.25 -15.12
C GLY A 57 19.75 9.37 -14.74
N PRO A 58 19.49 8.30 -15.51
CA PRO A 58 18.52 7.27 -15.14
C PRO A 58 18.92 6.64 -13.80
N TRP A 59 17.93 6.40 -12.95
CA TRP A 59 18.09 5.86 -11.59
C TRP A 59 17.12 4.71 -11.36
N ASP A 60 17.46 3.80 -10.45
CA ASP A 60 16.60 2.69 -10.03
C ASP A 60 16.00 2.90 -8.61
N ILE A 61 15.35 1.88 -8.08
CA ILE A 61 14.70 1.96 -6.76
C ILE A 61 15.75 2.13 -5.67
N GLU A 62 16.87 1.43 -5.80
CA GLU A 62 18.00 1.46 -4.88
C GLU A 62 18.61 2.86 -4.83
N ASP A 63 18.82 3.50 -5.97
CA ASP A 63 19.30 4.88 -6.09
C ASP A 63 18.35 5.88 -5.41
N LEU A 64 17.04 5.73 -5.62
CA LEU A 64 16.03 6.56 -4.94
C LEU A 64 16.10 6.38 -3.43
N VAL A 65 16.23 5.15 -2.95
CA VAL A 65 16.39 4.86 -1.52
C VAL A 65 17.66 5.52 -0.99
N GLN A 66 18.81 5.37 -1.66
CA GLN A 66 20.08 5.97 -1.26
C GLN A 66 20.03 7.51 -1.22
N ALA A 67 19.38 8.13 -2.21
CA ALA A 67 19.20 9.58 -2.26
C ALA A 67 18.36 10.10 -1.09
N LEU A 68 17.43 9.28 -0.59
CA LEU A 68 16.54 9.63 0.49
C LEU A 68 17.06 9.22 1.88
N ILE A 69 18.00 8.30 2.05
CA ILE A 69 18.60 8.00 3.37
C ILE A 69 19.05 9.25 4.17
N PRO A 70 19.77 10.24 3.59
CA PRO A 70 20.19 11.43 4.35
C PRO A 70 19.03 12.37 4.71
N ILE A 71 17.82 12.11 4.20
CA ILE A 71 16.63 12.93 4.40
C ILE A 71 15.59 12.06 5.12
N PRO A 72 15.00 12.49 6.23
CA PRO A 72 14.00 11.68 6.93
C PRO A 72 12.66 11.67 6.15
N SER A 73 12.63 11.02 4.99
CA SER A 73 11.50 10.93 4.06
C SER A 73 11.37 9.51 3.52
N CYS A 74 10.14 9.00 3.49
CA CYS A 74 9.81 7.63 3.13
C CYS A 74 9.90 7.45 1.61
N PRO A 75 10.82 6.60 1.09
CA PRO A 75 10.93 6.36 -0.35
C PRO A 75 9.67 5.78 -0.97
N TYR A 76 8.96 4.92 -0.23
CA TYR A 76 7.69 4.33 -0.67
C TYR A 76 6.61 5.38 -1.00
N PHE A 77 6.43 6.36 -0.11
CA PHE A 77 5.46 7.43 -0.36
C PHE A 77 6.00 8.49 -1.32
N CYS A 78 7.32 8.71 -1.33
CA CYS A 78 7.96 9.60 -2.29
C CYS A 78 7.75 9.15 -3.73
N SER A 79 8.05 7.89 -4.07
CA SER A 79 7.89 7.36 -5.44
C SER A 79 6.43 7.47 -5.92
N ARG A 80 5.47 7.19 -5.04
CA ARG A 80 4.04 7.38 -5.29
C ARG A 80 3.63 8.84 -5.48
N SER A 81 4.30 9.77 -4.80
CA SER A 81 4.08 11.20 -5.03
C SER A 81 4.68 11.64 -6.37
N LEU A 82 5.87 11.16 -6.71
CA LEU A 82 6.54 11.45 -7.98
C LEU A 82 5.79 10.90 -9.18
N ALA A 83 5.15 9.74 -9.03
CA ALA A 83 4.34 9.13 -10.09
C ALA A 83 3.14 10.01 -10.52
N ARG A 84 2.74 11.01 -9.74
CA ARG A 84 1.65 11.94 -10.08
C ARG A 84 2.04 12.95 -11.16
N SER A 85 3.33 13.26 -11.27
CA SER A 85 3.87 14.29 -12.16
C SER A 85 4.98 13.73 -13.07
N ALA A 86 5.14 12.41 -13.12
CA ALA A 86 6.13 11.76 -13.96
C ALA A 86 5.56 11.43 -15.34
N ASP A 87 6.34 11.68 -16.39
CA ASP A 87 5.97 11.33 -17.76
C ASP A 87 6.03 9.81 -18.02
N ILE A 88 6.93 9.12 -17.32
CA ILE A 88 7.15 7.67 -17.41
C ILE A 88 7.11 7.08 -16.00
N ILE A 89 6.30 6.04 -15.84
CA ILE A 89 6.09 5.33 -14.58
C ILE A 89 6.35 3.84 -14.82
N PHE A 90 7.34 3.31 -14.12
CA PHE A 90 7.60 1.87 -14.08
C PHE A 90 6.77 1.24 -12.97
N CYS A 91 5.98 0.22 -13.31
CA CYS A 91 5.00 -0.38 -12.41
C CYS A 91 4.92 -1.89 -12.62
N PRO A 92 4.98 -2.71 -11.54
CA PRO A 92 4.71 -4.14 -11.63
C PRO A 92 3.27 -4.44 -12.08
N TYR A 93 3.04 -5.62 -12.67
CA TYR A 93 1.71 -6.05 -13.12
C TYR A 93 0.67 -6.10 -12.00
N ASP A 94 1.08 -6.51 -10.80
CA ASP A 94 0.17 -6.67 -9.65
C ASP A 94 -0.60 -5.38 -9.33
N TYR A 95 0.03 -4.23 -9.54
CA TYR A 95 -0.56 -2.92 -9.27
C TYR A 95 -1.65 -2.54 -10.30
N LEU A 96 -1.60 -3.13 -11.49
CA LEU A 96 -2.60 -2.95 -12.55
C LEU A 96 -3.73 -3.98 -12.46
N LEU A 97 -3.40 -5.22 -12.10
CA LEU A 97 -4.27 -6.39 -12.16
C LEU A 97 -5.02 -6.68 -10.85
N ASP A 98 -4.37 -6.58 -9.68
CA ASP A 98 -4.97 -6.95 -8.40
C ASP A 98 -5.88 -5.83 -7.86
N PRO A 99 -7.20 -6.07 -7.68
CA PRO A 99 -8.14 -5.09 -7.12
C PRO A 99 -7.79 -4.58 -5.70
N LEU A 100 -7.13 -5.39 -4.87
CA LEU A 100 -6.77 -5.02 -3.51
C LEU A 100 -5.60 -4.03 -3.49
N ASN A 101 -4.54 -4.34 -4.24
CA ASN A 101 -3.41 -3.44 -4.45
C ASN A 101 -3.81 -2.20 -5.26
N ARG A 102 -4.76 -2.35 -6.19
CA ARG A 102 -5.39 -1.25 -6.93
C ARG A 102 -6.07 -0.25 -6.00
N SER A 103 -6.80 -0.70 -4.99
CA SER A 103 -7.46 0.20 -4.02
C SER A 103 -6.43 1.07 -3.30
N ALA A 104 -5.23 0.53 -3.02
CA ALA A 104 -4.13 1.26 -2.43
C ALA A 104 -3.41 2.22 -3.41
N VAL A 105 -3.54 2.06 -4.73
CA VAL A 105 -2.84 2.87 -5.75
C VAL A 105 -3.79 3.88 -6.39
N CYS A 106 -5.06 3.50 -6.60
CA CYS A 106 -6.09 4.24 -7.33
C CYS A 106 -6.67 5.46 -6.59
N TYR A 107 -6.52 5.60 -5.28
CA TYR A 107 -6.90 6.87 -4.64
C TYR A 107 -5.99 8.03 -5.06
N HIS A 108 -4.89 7.78 -5.77
CA HIS A 108 -3.99 8.86 -6.19
C HIS A 108 -3.32 8.72 -7.57
N LEU A 109 -3.33 7.53 -8.17
CA LEU A 109 -2.88 7.35 -9.55
C LEU A 109 -4.11 7.16 -10.45
N THR A 110 -4.36 8.11 -11.34
CA THR A 110 -5.32 8.04 -12.46
C THR A 110 -4.88 7.02 -13.53
N ILE A 111 -4.13 5.99 -13.16
CA ILE A 111 -3.68 4.92 -14.05
C ILE A 111 -4.50 3.71 -13.68
N CYS A 112 -5.69 3.65 -14.29
CA CYS A 112 -6.76 2.80 -13.84
C CYS A 112 -7.22 1.91 -15.02
N LEU A 113 -6.53 0.79 -15.28
CA LEU A 113 -6.91 -0.17 -16.34
C LEU A 113 -8.28 -0.88 -16.12
N LEU A 114 -8.84 -0.81 -14.91
CA LEU A 114 -10.15 -1.31 -14.48
C LEU A 114 -10.97 -0.26 -13.69
N CYS A 115 -10.76 1.06 -13.93
CA CYS A 115 -11.92 1.98 -13.91
C CYS A 115 -12.85 1.71 -15.11
N PHE A 116 -12.47 0.76 -15.96
CA PHE A 116 -13.20 0.33 -17.14
C PHE A 116 -14.63 -0.21 -16.87
N LEU A 117 -15.00 -0.56 -15.63
CA LEU A 117 -16.26 -1.27 -15.39
C LEU A 117 -17.15 -0.79 -14.24
N LYS A 118 -16.72 0.17 -13.42
CA LYS A 118 -17.66 0.79 -12.49
C LYS A 118 -17.18 2.17 -12.08
N THR A 119 -18.03 3.15 -12.34
CA THR A 119 -17.99 4.52 -11.83
C THR A 119 -16.97 5.45 -12.50
N SER A 120 -17.41 6.02 -13.62
CA SER A 120 -17.30 7.45 -13.96
C SER A 120 -16.04 8.19 -13.50
N LEU A 121 -14.88 7.89 -14.08
CA LEU A 121 -13.72 8.78 -14.11
C LEU A 121 -12.90 8.42 -15.36
N GLU A 122 -12.93 9.33 -16.32
CA GLU A 122 -12.33 9.23 -17.65
C GLU A 122 -10.81 9.07 -17.55
N VAL A 123 -10.30 7.93 -18.00
CA VAL A 123 -8.87 7.75 -18.29
C VAL A 123 -8.66 8.20 -19.73
N THR A 124 -8.55 9.50 -19.95
CA THR A 124 -8.08 10.08 -21.22
C THR A 124 -6.62 10.49 -21.05
N ASP A 125 -5.76 10.16 -22.03
CA ASP A 125 -4.34 10.58 -22.16
C ASP A 125 -3.23 9.77 -21.45
N HIS A 126 -3.36 8.44 -21.36
CA HIS A 126 -2.25 7.57 -20.94
C HIS A 126 -1.98 6.41 -21.93
N VAL A 127 -0.71 6.14 -22.21
CA VAL A 127 -0.25 5.00 -23.01
C VAL A 127 0.35 3.96 -22.07
N ILE A 128 -0.16 2.73 -22.11
CA ILE A 128 0.30 1.63 -21.28
C ILE A 128 1.05 0.65 -22.16
N ILE A 129 2.32 0.42 -21.79
CA ILE A 129 3.21 -0.52 -22.47
C ILE A 129 3.37 -1.72 -21.55
N LEU A 130 2.90 -2.88 -22.01
CA LEU A 130 3.11 -4.14 -21.32
C LEU A 130 4.40 -4.76 -21.87
N ASP A 131 5.45 -4.72 -21.06
CA ASP A 131 6.70 -5.41 -21.37
C ASP A 131 6.59 -6.89 -20.97
N GLU A 132 7.13 -7.81 -21.77
CA GLU A 132 7.00 -9.26 -21.55
C GLU A 132 5.55 -9.76 -21.37
N ALA A 133 4.64 -9.27 -22.22
CA ALA A 133 3.19 -9.50 -22.13
C ALA A 133 2.76 -10.99 -22.15
N HIS A 134 3.65 -11.93 -22.42
CA HIS A 134 3.36 -13.36 -22.29
C HIS A 134 3.12 -13.78 -20.82
N ASN A 135 3.64 -13.03 -19.85
CA ASN A 135 3.45 -13.30 -18.41
C ASN A 135 2.12 -12.75 -17.85
N ILE A 136 1.34 -12.01 -18.64
CA ILE A 136 0.13 -11.33 -18.16
C ILE A 136 -0.99 -12.32 -17.79
N GLU A 137 -1.08 -13.46 -18.47
CA GLU A 137 -2.07 -14.49 -18.19
C GLU A 137 -1.83 -15.11 -16.81
N ASP A 138 -0.57 -15.48 -16.54
CA ASP A 138 -0.18 -16.06 -15.25
C ASP A 138 -0.38 -15.07 -14.11
N ALA A 139 0.03 -13.81 -14.29
CA ALA A 139 -0.18 -12.76 -13.31
C ALA A 139 -1.67 -12.50 -13.04
N SER A 140 -2.51 -12.53 -14.08
CA SER A 140 -3.97 -12.38 -13.94
C SER A 140 -4.59 -13.57 -13.20
N ARG A 141 -4.13 -14.79 -13.52
CA ARG A 141 -4.58 -16.01 -12.85
C ARG A 141 -4.19 -15.99 -11.38
N GLU A 142 -2.99 -15.58 -11.04
CA GLU A 142 -2.53 -15.46 -9.66
C GLU A 142 -3.32 -14.41 -8.88
N ALA A 143 -3.53 -13.21 -9.45
CA ALA A 143 -4.31 -12.14 -8.83
C ALA A 143 -5.79 -12.53 -8.57
N ALA A 144 -6.35 -13.41 -9.41
CA ALA A 144 -7.71 -13.92 -9.25
C ALA A 144 -7.81 -15.21 -8.41
N SER A 145 -6.67 -15.83 -8.10
CA SER A 145 -6.61 -17.09 -7.36
C SER A 145 -6.37 -16.85 -5.88
N PHE A 146 -7.00 -17.66 -5.04
CA PHE A 146 -6.72 -17.69 -3.61
C PHE A 146 -6.63 -19.13 -3.14
N THR A 147 -5.60 -19.44 -2.36
CA THR A 147 -5.38 -20.79 -1.81
C THR A 147 -5.48 -20.73 -0.30
N ILE A 148 -6.30 -21.62 0.27
CA ILE A 148 -6.46 -21.75 1.72
C ILE A 148 -5.81 -23.06 2.17
N THR A 149 -4.91 -22.97 3.14
CA THR A 149 -4.29 -24.12 3.79
C THR A 149 -5.06 -24.51 5.06
N GLU A 150 -4.96 -25.79 5.46
CA GLU A 150 -5.55 -26.26 6.72
C GLU A 150 -5.02 -25.47 7.93
N HIS A 151 -3.75 -25.08 7.90
CA HIS A 151 -3.15 -24.25 8.95
C HIS A 151 -3.83 -22.88 9.05
N GLN A 152 -4.09 -22.21 7.92
CA GLN A 152 -4.80 -20.93 7.90
C GLN A 152 -6.23 -21.06 8.42
N LEU A 153 -6.94 -22.16 8.10
CA LEU A 153 -8.28 -22.43 8.64
C LEU A 153 -8.27 -22.62 10.16
N LYS A 154 -7.28 -23.35 10.70
CA LYS A 154 -7.12 -23.53 12.15
C LYS A 154 -6.82 -22.19 12.83
N SER A 155 -5.88 -21.41 12.28
CA SER A 155 -5.58 -20.07 12.79
C SER A 155 -6.81 -19.17 12.82
N ALA A 156 -7.58 -19.13 11.73
CA ALA A 156 -8.80 -18.32 11.65
C ALA A 156 -9.87 -18.74 12.66
N ARG A 157 -10.02 -20.05 12.92
CA ARG A 157 -10.90 -20.54 13.99
C ARG A 157 -10.42 -20.06 15.37
N ASP A 158 -9.14 -20.20 15.64
CA ASP A 158 -8.57 -19.85 16.95
C ASP A 158 -8.67 -18.32 17.19
N ASP A 159 -8.49 -17.50 16.14
CA ASP A 159 -8.72 -16.05 16.16
C ASP A 159 -10.19 -15.71 16.45
N LEU A 160 -11.15 -16.39 15.80
CA LEU A 160 -12.59 -16.20 16.04
C LEU A 160 -13.01 -16.61 17.46
N GLU A 161 -12.45 -17.70 18.00
CA GLU A 161 -12.67 -18.09 19.39
C GLU A 161 -12.10 -17.06 20.37
N GLY A 162 -10.93 -16.49 20.06
CA GLY A 162 -10.33 -15.39 20.81
C GLY A 162 -11.22 -14.16 20.84
N LEU A 163 -11.74 -13.74 19.69
CA LEU A 163 -12.68 -12.63 19.57
C LEU A 163 -13.99 -12.90 20.31
N SER A 164 -14.55 -14.12 20.20
CA SER A 164 -15.77 -14.50 20.92
C SER A 164 -15.60 -14.38 22.44
N LYS A 165 -14.47 -14.88 22.98
CA LYS A 165 -14.14 -14.75 24.41
C LYS A 165 -13.96 -13.29 24.81
N PHE A 166 -13.30 -12.48 23.97
CA PHE A 166 -13.14 -11.05 24.22
C PHE A 166 -14.50 -10.32 24.25
N CYS A 167 -15.38 -10.55 23.26
CA CYS A 167 -16.72 -9.98 23.23
C CYS A 167 -17.58 -10.39 24.44
N LEU A 168 -17.57 -11.66 24.83
CA LEU A 168 -18.28 -12.14 26.02
C LEU A 168 -17.74 -11.51 27.31
N SER A 169 -16.41 -11.32 27.40
CA SER A 169 -15.81 -10.60 28.54
C SER A 169 -16.21 -9.11 28.56
N MET A 170 -16.44 -8.50 27.38
CA MET A 170 -16.89 -7.12 27.24
C MET A 170 -18.39 -6.96 27.54
N GLU A 171 -19.23 -7.95 27.20
CA GLU A 171 -20.64 -8.01 27.63
C GLU A 171 -20.78 -8.08 29.16
N MET A 172 -19.84 -8.72 29.86
CA MET A 172 -19.80 -8.68 31.33
C MET A 172 -19.45 -7.29 31.89
N VAL A 173 -18.67 -6.48 31.16
CA VAL A 173 -18.31 -5.10 31.54
C VAL A 173 -19.43 -4.11 31.22
N LEU A 174 -20.14 -4.31 30.11
CA LEU A 174 -21.22 -3.42 29.64
C LEU A 174 -22.59 -3.68 30.30
N ASN A 175 -22.69 -4.67 31.20
CA ASN A 175 -23.91 -4.92 31.99
C ASN A 175 -24.16 -3.89 33.12
N LYS A 176 -23.57 -2.68 33.01
CA LYS A 176 -24.01 -1.47 33.72
C LYS A 176 -24.26 -0.33 32.73
N LYS A 177 -25.45 -0.39 32.13
CA LYS A 177 -26.21 0.67 31.45
C LYS A 177 -25.61 1.19 30.13
N ASP A 178 -26.50 1.21 29.14
CA ASP A 178 -26.43 1.93 27.86
C ASP A 178 -25.60 1.32 26.72
N PHE A 179 -26.11 0.23 26.12
CA PHE A 179 -25.77 -0.15 24.75
C PHE A 179 -27.00 -0.59 23.93
N GLN A 180 -28.05 0.23 23.96
CA GLN A 180 -29.07 0.22 22.91
C GLN A 180 -28.94 1.53 22.14
N LYS A 181 -28.02 1.59 21.15
CA LYS A 181 -28.24 2.38 19.92
C LYS A 181 -27.18 2.29 18.82
N ASP A 182 -25.92 1.91 19.07
CA ASP A 182 -24.88 2.25 18.06
C ASP A 182 -24.34 1.12 17.16
N CYS A 183 -24.80 -0.14 17.28
CA CYS A 183 -24.29 -1.21 16.40
C CYS A 183 -24.89 -1.28 14.98
N TYR A 184 -25.96 -0.53 14.67
CA TYR A 184 -26.61 -0.63 13.35
C TYR A 184 -26.01 0.25 12.26
N ASN A 185 -25.05 1.14 12.58
CA ASN A 185 -24.50 2.10 11.61
C ASN A 185 -23.08 1.82 11.09
N CYS A 186 -22.42 0.71 11.49
CA CYS A 186 -21.08 0.40 10.99
C CYS A 186 -21.04 -0.45 9.70
N PHE A 187 -22.18 -0.79 9.09
CA PHE A 187 -22.22 -1.66 7.90
C PHE A 187 -22.67 -0.97 6.61
N PHE A 188 -22.94 0.33 6.61
CA PHE A 188 -23.19 1.10 5.39
C PHE A 188 -22.63 2.51 5.51
N VAL A 189 -21.36 2.67 5.15
CA VAL A 189 -20.84 3.82 4.40
C VAL A 189 -19.82 3.29 3.40
#